data_AF-F4BXW1-F1
#
_entry.id   AF-F4BXW1-F1
#
_cell.length_a   1.000
_cell.length_b   1.000
_cell.length_c   1.000
_cell.angle_alpha   90.00
_cell.angle_beta   90.00
_cell.angle_gamma   90.00
#
_symmetry.space_group_name_H-M   'P 1'
#
loop_
_entity.id
_entity.type
_entity.pdbx_description
1 polymer ?
#
loop_
_entity_poly.entity_id
_entity_poly.type
_entity_poly.pdbx_seq_one_letter_code
_entity_poly.pdbx_strand_id
1 'polypeptide(L)'
;MQITMAHGAIWLCMVLLIGSGSAADVPFVFNQSTSGVAGYTSAQIEQDHTTSPDLAGVPIVSSPSDNESLEIPITGGGSGSGTQEKNIGELKRTLDARVEPDNPRVRDEAVVLALKYPGEKTIDQIVSIYDYLKNGDESKKGWGYVSDPRGIDDFMFANQTLRNGERANCVGGGDCDDFAILMSALVESIGGTTRIILARNNSTGGHAYTEVYLGRINNSDSGGQVEAIIDWLKEKLDADKIYTHIDTDTKDVWLNLD
;
A
#
# COMPACT_ATOMS: atom_id res chain seq x y z
N MET A 1 19.44 9.20 13.64
CA MET A 1 19.85 8.00 12.91
C MET A 1 18.86 7.85 11.77
N GLN A 2 19.28 7.96 10.51
CA GLN A 2 18.38 7.83 9.37
C GLN A 2 18.12 6.36 9.09
N ILE A 3 16.85 5.96 9.01
CA ILE A 3 16.44 4.58 8.75
C ILE A 3 15.99 4.51 7.29
N THR A 4 16.82 3.91 6.44
CA THR A 4 16.57 3.70 5.02
C THR A 4 15.67 2.48 4.80
N MET A 5 15.07 2.31 3.62
CA MET A 5 14.39 1.07 3.20
C MET A 5 15.27 0.23 2.26
N ALA A 6 15.01 -1.07 2.17
CA ALA A 6 15.82 -2.01 1.38
C ALA A 6 15.61 -1.83 -0.15
N HIS A 7 16.63 -2.21 -0.93
CA HIS A 7 16.59 -2.17 -2.39
C HIS A 7 15.95 -3.44 -2.97
N GLY A 8 14.85 -3.29 -3.73
CA GLY A 8 14.47 -4.23 -4.79
C GLY A 8 14.98 -3.69 -6.14
N ALA A 9 15.54 -4.55 -7.00
CA ALA A 9 15.98 -4.12 -8.32
C ALA A 9 14.79 -3.68 -9.20
N ILE A 10 14.91 -2.53 -9.86
CA ILE A 10 13.91 -1.93 -10.76
C ILE A 10 14.02 -2.53 -12.17
N TRP A 11 12.92 -3.04 -12.75
CA TRP A 11 12.21 -2.50 -13.95
C TRP A 11 11.21 -3.51 -14.54
N LEU A 12 9.99 -3.04 -14.85
CA LEU A 12 8.99 -3.54 -15.82
C LEU A 12 8.53 -5.03 -15.76
N CYS A 13 7.24 -5.24 -15.53
CA CYS A 13 6.47 -6.48 -15.75
C CYS A 13 7.19 -7.81 -15.41
N MET A 14 7.03 -8.30 -14.19
CA MET A 14 7.03 -9.74 -13.96
C MET A 14 5.69 -10.18 -13.39
N VAL A 15 4.93 -10.85 -14.27
CA VAL A 15 4.17 -12.04 -13.88
C VAL A 15 5.06 -12.87 -12.96
N LEU A 16 4.60 -13.10 -11.73
CA LEU A 16 5.29 -13.97 -10.79
C LEU A 16 5.30 -15.40 -11.37
N LEU A 17 6.41 -15.81 -11.97
CA LEU A 17 6.59 -17.14 -12.56
C LEU A 17 7.86 -17.81 -12.05
N ILE A 18 8.07 -17.89 -10.73
CA ILE A 18 8.62 -19.09 -10.07
C ILE A 18 8.21 -19.11 -8.59
N GLY A 19 7.42 -20.10 -8.21
CA GLY A 19 7.03 -20.38 -6.83
C GLY A 19 6.19 -21.65 -6.77
N SER A 20 6.83 -22.82 -6.93
CA SER A 20 6.19 -24.09 -6.63
C SER A 20 6.17 -24.26 -5.12
N GLY A 21 5.18 -23.68 -4.45
CA GLY A 21 5.05 -23.73 -2.99
C GLY A 21 3.89 -22.87 -2.52
N SER A 22 3.18 -23.34 -1.50
CA SER A 22 1.97 -22.76 -0.91
C SER A 22 2.21 -21.46 -0.12
N ALA A 23 3.04 -20.55 -0.63
CA ALA A 23 3.41 -19.32 0.08
C ALA A 23 2.17 -18.46 0.35
N ALA A 24 1.91 -18.15 1.63
CA ALA A 24 0.86 -17.23 2.04
C ALA A 24 1.43 -15.83 2.26
N ASP A 25 0.71 -14.80 1.83
CA ASP A 25 0.97 -13.41 2.18
C ASP A 25 -0.01 -13.00 3.29
N VAL A 26 0.48 -13.00 4.52
CA VAL A 26 -0.40 -12.97 5.71
C VAL A 26 -0.33 -11.62 6.41
N PRO A 27 -1.48 -11.09 6.87
CA PRO A 27 -1.50 -9.96 7.77
C PRO A 27 -0.62 -10.25 8.98
N PHE A 28 0.14 -9.24 9.40
CA PHE A 28 1.10 -9.36 10.47
C PHE A 28 1.15 -8.07 11.28
N VAL A 29 1.12 -8.19 12.61
CA VAL A 29 1.21 -7.05 13.53
C VAL A 29 2.45 -7.23 14.39
N PHE A 30 3.43 -6.35 14.16
CA PHE A 30 4.61 -6.29 15.01
C PHE A 30 4.23 -5.69 16.36
N ASN A 31 4.32 -6.47 17.43
CA ASN A 31 4.21 -5.98 18.81
C ASN A 31 5.56 -6.14 19.54
N GLN A 32 5.69 -5.56 20.73
CA GLN A 32 6.96 -5.58 21.49
C GLN A 32 7.46 -6.99 21.85
N SER A 33 6.60 -8.03 21.80
CA SER A 33 6.93 -9.42 22.13
C SER A 33 7.35 -10.29 20.93
N THR A 34 7.17 -9.80 19.69
CA THR A 34 7.42 -10.57 18.45
C THR A 34 8.88 -10.57 18.00
N SER A 35 9.84 -10.43 18.92
CA SER A 35 11.29 -10.32 18.64
C SER A 35 11.95 -11.55 17.96
N GLY A 36 11.15 -12.49 17.44
CA GLY A 36 11.56 -13.74 16.82
C GLY A 36 10.99 -14.02 15.42
N VAL A 37 10.13 -13.16 14.83
CA VAL A 37 10.03 -12.88 13.37
C VAL A 37 10.77 -13.82 12.43
N ALA A 38 12.03 -13.47 12.33
CA ALA A 38 13.04 -14.08 11.51
C ALA A 38 13.27 -15.59 11.67
N GLY A 39 13.09 -16.10 12.88
CA GLY A 39 13.29 -17.51 13.21
C GLY A 39 12.08 -18.37 12.88
N TYR A 40 10.96 -17.76 12.47
CA TYR A 40 9.73 -18.48 12.23
C TYR A 40 9.69 -19.11 10.84
N THR A 41 9.30 -20.38 10.80
CA THR A 41 8.90 -21.07 9.58
C THR A 41 7.62 -20.45 8.99
N SER A 42 7.32 -20.67 7.71
CA SER A 42 6.08 -20.19 7.07
C SER A 42 4.84 -20.59 7.88
N ALA A 43 4.78 -21.85 8.32
CA ALA A 43 3.69 -22.37 9.15
C ALA A 43 3.55 -21.68 10.52
N GLN A 44 4.66 -21.26 11.14
CA GLN A 44 4.60 -20.51 12.41
C GLN A 44 4.03 -19.11 12.20
N ILE A 45 4.37 -18.45 11.10
CA ILE A 45 3.82 -17.13 10.78
C ILE A 45 2.31 -17.23 10.47
N GLU A 46 1.89 -18.24 9.71
CA GLU A 46 0.46 -18.50 9.48
C GLU A 46 -0.30 -18.83 10.78
N GLN A 47 0.32 -19.61 11.68
CA GLN A 47 -0.26 -19.92 12.98
C GLN A 47 -0.41 -18.66 13.85
N ASP A 48 0.56 -17.76 13.81
CA ASP A 48 0.51 -16.49 14.53
C ASP A 48 -0.58 -15.56 13.98
N HIS A 49 -0.75 -15.50 12.65
CA HIS A 49 -1.89 -14.80 12.03
C HIS A 49 -3.23 -15.35 12.54
N THR A 50 -3.43 -16.67 12.48
CA THR A 50 -4.70 -17.30 12.84
C THR A 50 -5.04 -17.23 14.33
N THR A 51 -4.04 -17.08 15.20
CA THR A 51 -4.21 -17.00 16.65
C THR A 51 -4.19 -15.58 17.19
N SER A 52 -3.80 -14.59 16.37
CA SER A 52 -3.75 -13.19 16.77
C SER A 52 -5.15 -12.62 16.97
N PRO A 53 -5.48 -12.13 18.19
CA PRO A 53 -6.74 -11.41 18.41
C PRO A 53 -6.84 -10.13 17.57
N ASP A 54 -5.69 -9.53 17.22
CA ASP A 54 -5.62 -8.28 16.46
C ASP A 54 -5.87 -8.45 14.96
N LEU A 55 -5.76 -9.69 14.47
CA LEU A 55 -5.96 -10.06 13.07
C LEU A 55 -7.19 -10.96 12.89
N ALA A 56 -7.99 -11.11 13.94
CA ALA A 56 -9.20 -11.92 13.90
C ALA A 56 -10.15 -11.44 12.80
N GLY A 57 -10.38 -12.29 11.80
CA GLY A 57 -11.24 -11.98 10.66
C GLY A 57 -10.56 -11.22 9.51
N VAL A 58 -9.26 -10.91 9.60
CA VAL A 58 -8.49 -10.36 8.48
C VAL A 58 -8.03 -11.52 7.59
N PRO A 59 -8.50 -11.61 6.33
CA PRO A 59 -8.14 -12.70 5.44
C PRO A 59 -6.67 -12.59 5.00
N ILE A 60 -6.11 -13.73 4.60
CA ILE A 60 -4.82 -13.81 3.90
C ILE A 60 -4.96 -13.15 2.52
N VAL A 61 -3.92 -12.43 2.08
CA VAL A 61 -3.90 -11.80 0.76
C VAL A 61 -3.73 -12.89 -0.31
N SER A 62 -4.67 -12.93 -1.25
CA SER A 62 -4.61 -13.81 -2.41
C SER A 62 -3.89 -13.12 -3.57
N SER A 63 -3.06 -13.87 -4.31
CA SER A 63 -2.44 -13.41 -5.56
C SER A 63 -2.98 -14.21 -6.75
N PRO A 64 -4.19 -13.90 -7.25
CA PRO A 64 -4.80 -14.63 -8.37
C PRO A 64 -3.98 -14.43 -9.66
N SER A 65 -4.05 -15.45 -10.52
CA SER A 65 -3.36 -15.44 -11.81
C SER A 65 -4.08 -14.55 -12.82
N ASP A 66 -3.35 -14.05 -13.83
CA ASP A 66 -3.84 -13.00 -14.72
C ASP A 66 -5.04 -13.43 -15.60
N ASN A 67 -5.23 -14.73 -15.79
CA ASN A 67 -6.36 -15.28 -16.55
C ASN A 67 -7.63 -15.48 -15.68
N GLU A 68 -7.56 -15.26 -14.38
CA GLU A 68 -8.71 -15.32 -13.48
C GLU A 68 -9.56 -14.05 -13.58
N SER A 69 -10.82 -14.18 -13.15
CA SER A 69 -11.77 -13.09 -13.01
C SER A 69 -12.05 -12.82 -11.53
N LEU A 70 -12.20 -11.55 -11.18
CA LEU A 70 -12.59 -11.12 -9.84
C LEU A 70 -13.92 -10.36 -9.90
N GLU A 71 -14.83 -10.70 -8.99
CA GLU A 71 -16.02 -9.91 -8.75
C GLU A 71 -15.68 -8.73 -7.83
N ILE A 72 -15.61 -7.54 -8.41
CA ILE A 72 -15.34 -6.31 -7.68
C ILE A 72 -16.67 -5.64 -7.32
N PRO A 73 -16.92 -5.32 -6.04
CA PRO A 73 -18.09 -4.55 -5.66
C PRO A 73 -18.07 -3.18 -6.32
N ILE A 74 -19.20 -2.73 -6.84
CA ILE A 74 -19.33 -1.36 -7.31
C ILE A 74 -19.51 -0.46 -6.07
N THR A 75 -18.54 0.43 -5.82
CA THR A 75 -18.50 1.37 -4.67
C THR A 75 -19.23 2.69 -4.95
N GLY A 76 -19.55 2.99 -6.21
CA GLY A 76 -20.26 4.20 -6.65
C GLY A 76 -21.70 4.35 -6.11
N GLY A 77 -21.86 5.10 -5.02
CA GLY A 77 -22.96 6.04 -4.77
C GLY A 77 -24.43 5.58 -4.91
N GLY A 78 -24.82 4.38 -4.49
CA GLY A 78 -26.23 3.97 -4.41
C GLY A 78 -26.43 2.60 -3.75
N SER A 79 -27.63 2.32 -3.21
CA SER A 79 -28.00 1.03 -2.58
C SER A 79 -28.03 -0.18 -3.53
N GLY A 80 -27.41 -0.07 -4.71
CA GLY A 80 -27.33 -1.14 -5.69
C GLY A 80 -26.16 -2.08 -5.36
N SER A 81 -26.48 -3.28 -4.90
CA SER A 81 -25.53 -4.40 -4.79
C SER A 81 -25.19 -4.92 -6.18
N GLY A 82 -24.29 -4.24 -6.89
CA GLY A 82 -23.72 -4.71 -8.15
C GLY A 82 -22.28 -5.18 -7.94
N THR A 83 -21.91 -6.29 -8.58
CA THR A 83 -20.52 -6.68 -8.79
C THR A 83 -20.18 -6.50 -10.26
N GLN A 84 -18.97 -6.05 -10.56
CA GLN A 84 -18.42 -6.10 -11.89
C GLN A 84 -17.36 -7.20 -11.94
N GLU A 85 -17.52 -8.14 -12.86
CA GLU A 85 -16.46 -9.09 -13.16
C GLU A 85 -15.37 -8.37 -13.96
N LYS A 86 -14.15 -8.31 -13.41
CA LYS A 86 -12.97 -7.79 -14.12
C LYS A 86 -11.94 -8.91 -14.25
N ASN A 87 -11.33 -9.02 -15.44
CA ASN A 87 -10.16 -9.88 -15.61
C ASN A 87 -8.99 -9.32 -14.78
N ILE A 88 -8.33 -10.18 -14.03
CA ILE A 88 -7.23 -9.79 -13.12
C ILE A 88 -6.08 -9.15 -13.89
N GLY A 89 -5.64 -9.73 -15.00
CA GLY A 89 -4.54 -9.20 -15.80
C GLY A 89 -4.87 -7.82 -16.39
N GLU A 90 -6.11 -7.59 -16.83
CA GLU A 90 -6.57 -6.28 -17.31
C GLU A 90 -6.64 -5.25 -16.19
N LEU A 91 -7.12 -5.65 -15.01
CA LEU A 91 -7.17 -4.77 -13.85
C LEU A 91 -5.79 -4.33 -13.39
N LYS A 92 -4.83 -5.27 -13.29
CA LYS A 92 -3.43 -4.97 -12.97
C LYS A 92 -2.85 -3.95 -13.96
N ARG A 93 -2.98 -4.22 -15.26
CA ARG A 93 -2.54 -3.28 -16.31
C ARG A 93 -3.22 -1.91 -16.21
N THR A 94 -4.49 -1.87 -15.82
CA THR A 94 -5.23 -0.63 -15.64
C THR A 94 -4.64 0.17 -14.49
N LEU A 95 -4.53 -0.43 -13.30
CA LEU A 95 -3.96 0.22 -12.12
C LEU A 95 -2.52 0.68 -12.35
N ASP A 96 -1.66 -0.20 -12.89
CA ASP A 96 -0.26 0.12 -13.21
C ASP A 96 -0.16 1.34 -14.13
N ALA A 97 -1.04 1.44 -15.13
CA ALA A 97 -1.07 2.59 -16.03
C ALA A 97 -1.55 3.89 -15.36
N ARG A 98 -2.34 3.81 -14.28
CA ARG A 98 -2.85 4.98 -13.56
C ARG A 98 -1.88 5.56 -12.55
N VAL A 99 -0.89 4.79 -12.07
CA VAL A 99 0.11 5.25 -11.09
C VAL A 99 1.01 6.35 -11.66
N GLU A 100 1.45 6.28 -12.92
CA GLU A 100 2.23 7.35 -13.58
C GLU A 100 3.44 7.93 -12.77
N PRO A 101 4.35 7.12 -12.19
CA PRO A 101 5.41 7.63 -11.31
C PRO A 101 6.47 8.47 -12.04
N ASP A 102 6.52 8.42 -13.37
CA ASP A 102 7.40 9.23 -14.22
C ASP A 102 6.72 10.50 -14.77
N ASN A 103 5.42 10.71 -14.48
CA ASN A 103 4.74 11.94 -14.87
C ASN A 103 5.38 13.14 -14.14
N PRO A 104 5.84 14.18 -14.86
CA PRO A 104 6.61 15.27 -14.25
C PRO A 104 5.90 15.95 -13.07
N ARG A 105 4.56 16.08 -13.11
CA ARG A 105 3.81 16.72 -12.01
C ARG A 105 3.74 15.86 -10.77
N VAL A 106 3.48 14.56 -10.96
CA VAL A 106 3.49 13.57 -9.87
C VAL A 106 4.87 13.53 -9.24
N ARG A 107 5.91 13.45 -10.09
CA ARG A 107 7.30 13.41 -9.65
C ARG A 107 7.72 14.67 -8.89
N ASP A 108 7.40 15.85 -9.40
CA ASP A 108 7.76 17.12 -8.77
C ASP A 108 7.11 17.25 -7.38
N GLU A 109 5.83 16.89 -7.26
CA GLU A 109 5.11 16.89 -5.98
C GLU A 109 5.77 15.92 -4.98
N ALA A 110 6.06 14.68 -5.42
CA ALA A 110 6.69 13.67 -4.60
C ALA A 110 8.08 14.10 -4.10
N VAL A 111 8.89 14.72 -4.97
CA VAL A 111 10.22 15.23 -4.63
C VAL A 111 10.11 16.36 -3.60
N VAL A 112 9.16 17.29 -3.74
CA VAL A 112 8.96 18.38 -2.78
C VAL A 112 8.58 17.83 -1.40
N LEU A 113 7.72 16.82 -1.33
CA LEU A 113 7.35 16.16 -0.08
C LEU A 113 8.55 15.43 0.54
N ALA A 114 9.30 14.67 -0.26
CA ALA A 114 10.46 13.94 0.23
C ALA A 114 11.61 14.84 0.68
N LEU A 115 11.85 15.99 0.03
CA LEU A 115 12.93 16.93 0.37
C LEU A 115 12.79 17.57 1.75
N LYS A 116 11.61 17.46 2.39
CA LYS A 116 11.42 17.82 3.81
C LYS A 116 12.28 16.97 4.75
N TYR A 117 12.66 15.77 4.30
CA TYR A 117 13.40 14.78 5.08
C TYR A 117 14.67 14.35 4.33
N PRO A 118 15.86 14.57 4.91
CA PRO A 118 17.11 14.19 4.26
C PRO A 118 17.24 12.67 4.18
N GLY A 119 18.00 12.18 3.19
CA GLY A 119 18.28 10.75 3.00
C GLY A 119 17.71 10.22 1.69
N GLU A 120 18.03 8.97 1.39
CA GLU A 120 17.49 8.25 0.24
C GLU A 120 16.53 7.16 0.73
N LYS A 121 15.27 7.21 0.28
CA LYS A 121 14.25 6.18 0.53
C LYS A 121 14.09 5.88 2.03
N THR A 122 13.91 6.92 2.82
CA THR A 122 13.73 6.78 4.27
C THR A 122 12.25 6.71 4.62
N ILE A 123 11.90 6.03 5.71
CA ILE A 123 10.49 5.88 6.12
C ILE A 123 9.81 7.23 6.40
N ASP A 124 10.55 8.23 6.87
CA ASP A 124 10.02 9.59 7.12
C ASP A 124 9.63 10.33 5.83
N GLN A 125 10.25 10.03 4.69
CA GLN A 125 9.78 10.52 3.37
C GLN A 125 8.42 9.94 3.01
N ILE A 126 8.20 8.65 3.29
CA ILE A 126 6.91 7.98 3.07
C ILE A 126 5.84 8.55 4.01
N VAL A 127 6.17 8.71 5.30
CA VAL A 127 5.27 9.35 6.28
C VAL A 127 4.93 10.78 5.85
N SER A 128 5.90 11.53 5.30
CA SER A 128 5.63 12.87 4.76
C SER A 128 4.60 12.87 3.63
N ILE A 129 4.62 11.87 2.76
CA ILE A 129 3.66 11.73 1.66
C ILE A 129 2.30 11.36 2.23
N TYR A 130 2.24 10.35 3.11
CA TYR A 130 1.01 9.91 3.77
C TYR A 130 0.33 11.05 4.53
N ASP A 131 1.07 11.75 5.39
CA ASP A 131 0.55 12.85 6.20
C ASP A 131 0.03 13.99 5.33
N TYR A 132 0.72 14.29 4.23
CA TYR A 132 0.27 15.32 3.30
C TYR A 132 -1.02 14.91 2.58
N LEU A 133 -1.11 13.70 2.05
CA LEU A 133 -2.35 13.24 1.40
C LEU A 133 -3.52 13.20 2.38
N LYS A 134 -3.29 12.74 3.62
CA LYS A 134 -4.33 12.64 4.64
C LYS A 134 -4.78 14.00 5.17
N ASN A 135 -3.83 14.84 5.54
CA ASN A 135 -4.10 16.04 6.35
C ASN A 135 -3.96 17.35 5.57
N GLY A 136 -3.23 17.35 4.46
CA GLY A 136 -2.85 18.55 3.72
C GLY A 136 -1.71 19.32 4.37
N ASP A 137 -1.68 20.62 4.14
CA ASP A 137 -0.73 21.55 4.74
C ASP A 137 -1.37 22.92 5.00
N GLU A 138 -0.56 23.95 5.25
CA GLU A 138 -1.03 25.31 5.51
C GLU A 138 -1.77 25.95 4.31
N SER A 139 -1.55 25.45 3.10
CA SER A 139 -2.07 26.01 1.85
C SER A 139 -3.22 25.18 1.26
N LYS A 140 -3.17 23.86 1.43
CA LYS A 140 -4.12 22.90 0.86
C LYS A 140 -4.76 22.06 1.95
N LYS A 141 -6.06 21.78 1.80
CA LYS A 141 -6.75 20.80 2.64
C LYS A 141 -6.25 19.38 2.31
N GLY A 142 -6.36 18.46 3.27
CA GLY A 142 -6.19 17.01 3.02
C GLY A 142 -7.20 16.45 2.03
N TRP A 143 -7.16 15.12 1.86
CA TRP A 143 -7.93 14.41 0.84
C TRP A 143 -9.41 14.81 0.75
N GLY A 144 -9.87 15.09 -0.46
CA GLY A 144 -11.29 15.33 -0.75
C GLY A 144 -11.99 14.05 -1.20
N TYR A 145 -12.64 13.33 -0.29
CA TYR A 145 -13.35 12.10 -0.65
C TYR A 145 -14.58 12.39 -1.53
N VAL A 146 -14.63 11.79 -2.72
CA VAL A 146 -15.74 11.89 -3.67
C VAL A 146 -15.98 10.52 -4.28
N SER A 147 -17.17 9.97 -4.08
CA SER A 147 -17.54 8.68 -4.68
C SER A 147 -17.68 8.77 -6.19
N ASP A 148 -17.39 7.66 -6.85
CA ASP A 148 -17.66 7.48 -8.26
C ASP A 148 -19.13 7.58 -8.67
N PRO A 149 -19.40 7.85 -9.96
CA PRO A 149 -20.74 7.74 -10.51
C PRO A 149 -21.36 6.36 -10.23
N ARG A 150 -22.67 6.34 -10.04
CA ARG A 150 -23.41 5.11 -9.77
C ARG A 150 -23.14 4.04 -10.82
N GLY A 151 -22.81 2.83 -10.37
CA GLY A 151 -22.62 1.70 -11.28
C GLY A 151 -21.22 1.61 -11.89
N ILE A 152 -20.30 2.51 -11.53
CA ILE A 152 -18.98 2.65 -12.13
C ILE A 152 -17.92 2.70 -11.02
N ASP A 153 -16.75 2.21 -11.40
CA ASP A 153 -15.52 2.14 -10.63
C ASP A 153 -14.42 2.63 -11.60
N ASP A 154 -14.11 3.93 -11.55
CA ASP A 154 -13.27 4.70 -12.47
C ASP A 154 -11.95 5.12 -11.82
N PHE A 155 -10.97 4.21 -11.88
CA PHE A 155 -9.60 4.44 -11.43
C PHE A 155 -8.96 5.68 -12.09
N MET A 156 -8.87 6.83 -11.43
CA MET A 156 -8.26 8.02 -12.05
C MET A 156 -6.75 7.88 -12.18
N PHE A 157 -6.19 8.54 -13.20
CA PHE A 157 -4.74 8.75 -13.31
C PHE A 157 -4.23 9.62 -12.14
N ALA A 158 -3.07 9.31 -11.58
CA ALA A 158 -2.48 10.06 -10.46
C ALA A 158 -2.37 11.57 -10.77
N ASN A 159 -1.94 11.94 -11.98
CA ASN A 159 -1.88 13.34 -12.41
C ASN A 159 -3.28 13.98 -12.56
N GLN A 160 -4.30 13.21 -12.91
CA GLN A 160 -5.69 13.71 -12.91
C GLN A 160 -6.16 14.03 -11.48
N THR A 161 -5.90 13.13 -10.53
CA THR A 161 -6.22 13.31 -9.10
C THR A 161 -5.56 14.56 -8.51
N LEU A 162 -4.25 14.75 -8.76
CA LEU A 162 -3.54 15.97 -8.33
C LEU A 162 -4.16 17.24 -8.90
N ARG A 163 -4.42 17.28 -10.21
CA ARG A 163 -5.04 18.44 -10.87
C ARG A 163 -6.44 18.75 -10.35
N ASN A 164 -7.21 17.73 -9.99
CA ASN A 164 -8.53 17.92 -9.39
C ASN A 164 -8.39 18.55 -8.00
N GLY A 165 -7.43 18.05 -7.19
CA GLY A 165 -7.10 18.62 -5.89
C GLY A 165 -6.71 20.10 -5.96
N GLU A 166 -5.79 20.45 -6.86
CA GLU A 166 -5.36 21.84 -7.09
C GLU A 166 -6.54 22.78 -7.37
N ARG A 167 -7.47 22.35 -8.24
CA ARG A 167 -8.66 23.14 -8.60
C ARG A 167 -9.64 23.29 -7.44
N ALA A 168 -9.62 22.36 -6.49
CA ALA A 168 -10.48 22.34 -5.30
C ALA A 168 -9.78 22.87 -4.04
N ASN A 169 -8.52 23.28 -4.13
CA ASN A 169 -7.66 23.68 -3.00
C ASN A 169 -7.49 22.56 -1.94
N CYS A 170 -7.27 21.34 -2.41
CA CYS A 170 -6.84 20.19 -1.61
C CYS A 170 -5.67 19.45 -2.28
N VAL A 171 -5.08 18.49 -1.58
CA VAL A 171 -3.94 17.70 -2.06
C VAL A 171 -4.30 16.72 -3.18
N GLY A 172 -5.57 16.35 -3.28
CA GLY A 172 -6.13 15.38 -4.21
C GLY A 172 -7.59 15.12 -3.86
N GLY A 173 -8.31 14.41 -4.72
CA GLY A 173 -9.68 14.01 -4.43
C GLY A 173 -10.19 12.95 -5.38
N GLY A 174 -11.07 12.11 -4.86
CA GLY A 174 -11.47 10.83 -5.42
C GLY A 174 -11.92 9.89 -4.30
N ASP A 175 -12.12 8.62 -4.58
CA ASP A 175 -12.47 7.63 -3.56
C ASP A 175 -11.23 6.83 -3.07
N CYS A 176 -11.42 5.60 -2.57
CA CYS A 176 -10.34 4.79 -2.03
C CYS A 176 -9.29 4.38 -3.07
N ASP A 177 -9.69 4.06 -4.31
CA ASP A 177 -8.72 3.61 -5.30
C ASP A 177 -7.91 4.76 -5.89
N ASP A 178 -8.52 5.93 -6.06
CA ASP A 178 -7.82 7.15 -6.46
C ASP A 178 -6.77 7.56 -5.43
N PHE A 179 -7.09 7.39 -4.14
CA PHE A 179 -6.14 7.61 -3.04
C PHE A 179 -4.98 6.63 -3.13
N ALA A 180 -5.29 5.33 -3.28
CA ALA A 180 -4.28 4.29 -3.40
C ALA A 180 -3.38 4.49 -4.63
N ILE A 181 -3.94 4.89 -5.76
CA ILE A 181 -3.20 5.18 -6.98
C ILE A 181 -2.26 6.36 -6.77
N LEU A 182 -2.73 7.48 -6.22
CA LEU A 182 -1.88 8.65 -6.00
C LEU A 182 -0.84 8.41 -4.90
N MET A 183 -1.17 7.69 -3.83
CA MET A 183 -0.19 7.30 -2.79
C MET A 183 0.92 6.44 -3.40
N SER A 184 0.56 5.43 -4.20
CA SER A 184 1.52 4.58 -4.92
C SER A 184 2.42 5.42 -5.84
N ALA A 185 1.81 6.33 -6.58
CA ALA A 185 2.49 7.20 -7.54
C ALA A 185 3.58 8.07 -6.92
N LEU A 186 3.25 8.71 -5.78
CA LEU A 186 4.18 9.59 -5.08
C LEU A 186 5.32 8.78 -4.45
N VAL A 187 5.03 7.62 -3.86
CA VAL A 187 6.06 6.76 -3.27
C VAL A 187 7.01 6.19 -4.34
N GLU A 188 6.47 5.71 -5.46
CA GLU A 188 7.28 5.19 -6.56
C GLU A 188 8.10 6.27 -7.26
N SER A 189 7.59 7.50 -7.34
CA SER A 189 8.32 8.66 -7.89
C SER A 189 9.64 8.94 -7.16
N ILE A 190 9.73 8.61 -5.87
CA ILE A 190 10.95 8.76 -5.06
C ILE A 190 11.74 7.45 -4.89
N GLY A 191 11.40 6.43 -5.70
CA GLY A 191 12.11 5.16 -5.75
C GLY A 191 11.69 4.15 -4.69
N GLY A 192 10.53 4.33 -4.05
CA GLY A 192 9.88 3.30 -3.26
C GLY A 192 9.25 2.21 -4.13
N THR A 193 8.89 1.10 -3.52
CA THR A 193 8.17 -0.01 -4.19
C THR A 193 6.82 -0.17 -3.51
N THR A 194 5.75 -0.18 -4.31
CA THR A 194 4.39 -0.28 -3.79
C THR A 194 3.60 -1.41 -4.41
N ARG A 195 2.45 -1.69 -3.80
CA ARG A 195 1.38 -2.52 -4.36
C ARG A 195 0.03 -1.94 -3.91
N ILE A 196 -1.00 -2.11 -4.74
CA ILE A 196 -2.37 -1.75 -4.40
C ILE A 196 -3.11 -3.01 -3.97
N ILE A 197 -3.70 -2.98 -2.78
CA ILE A 197 -4.51 -4.07 -2.24
C ILE A 197 -5.98 -3.73 -2.44
N LEU A 198 -6.71 -4.67 -3.04
CA LEU A 198 -8.16 -4.61 -3.15
C LEU A 198 -8.76 -5.50 -2.05
N ALA A 199 -9.47 -4.87 -1.12
CA ALA A 199 -10.16 -5.55 -0.04
C ALA A 199 -11.67 -5.54 -0.28
N ARG A 200 -12.35 -6.57 0.21
CA ARG A 200 -13.81 -6.65 0.18
C ARG A 200 -14.33 -7.21 1.48
N ASN A 201 -15.38 -6.57 2.01
CA ASN A 201 -16.19 -7.13 3.07
C ASN A 201 -17.67 -7.07 2.66
N ASN A 202 -18.43 -8.11 3.02
CA ASN A 202 -19.87 -8.20 2.79
C ASN A 202 -20.68 -7.09 3.48
N SER A 203 -20.12 -6.39 4.46
CA SER A 203 -20.80 -5.31 5.20
C SER A 203 -20.39 -3.90 4.79
N THR A 204 -19.15 -3.68 4.36
CA THR A 204 -18.62 -2.33 4.05
C THR A 204 -18.35 -2.10 2.56
N GLY A 205 -18.45 -3.14 1.72
CA GLY A 205 -18.20 -3.04 0.29
C GLY A 205 -16.74 -3.31 -0.10
N GLY A 206 -16.35 -2.83 -1.26
CA GLY A 206 -14.96 -2.84 -1.72
C GLY A 206 -14.17 -1.70 -1.09
N HIS A 207 -12.86 -1.90 -0.94
CA HIS A 207 -11.90 -0.90 -0.50
C HIS A 207 -10.58 -1.11 -1.25
N ALA A 208 -9.81 -0.05 -1.42
CA ALA A 208 -8.48 -0.09 -2.02
C ALA A 208 -7.51 0.73 -1.19
N TYR A 209 -6.30 0.21 -0.98
CA TYR A 209 -5.25 0.92 -0.25
C TYR A 209 -3.87 0.55 -0.79
N THR A 210 -2.88 1.39 -0.53
CA THR A 210 -1.48 1.15 -0.89
C THR A 210 -0.75 0.42 0.21
N GLU A 211 0.18 -0.44 -0.17
CA GLU A 211 1.24 -0.89 0.71
C GLU A 211 2.61 -0.55 0.15
N VAL A 212 3.57 -0.33 1.04
CA VAL A 212 4.95 -0.02 0.66
C VAL A 212 5.89 -1.09 1.21
N TYR A 213 6.83 -1.53 0.38
CA TYR A 213 7.84 -2.51 0.77
C TYR A 213 8.84 -1.92 1.77
N LEU A 214 8.97 -2.53 2.95
CA LEU A 214 9.94 -2.13 3.97
C LEU A 214 11.28 -2.85 3.83
N GLY A 215 11.27 -4.04 3.23
CA GLY A 215 12.42 -4.94 3.21
C GLY A 215 12.08 -6.33 3.71
N ARG A 216 13.08 -7.20 3.65
CA ARG A 216 13.04 -8.54 4.21
C ARG A 216 13.44 -8.53 5.69
N ILE A 217 12.65 -9.15 6.56
CA ILE A 217 13.01 -9.29 7.97
C ILE A 217 14.29 -10.12 8.11
N ASN A 218 15.17 -9.74 9.04
CA ASN A 218 16.42 -10.44 9.32
C ASN A 218 17.36 -10.69 8.14
N ASN A 219 17.27 -9.86 7.10
CA ASN A 219 18.31 -9.83 6.09
C ASN A 219 19.63 -9.37 6.75
N SER A 220 20.65 -10.25 6.74
CA SER A 220 21.95 -10.02 7.37
C SER A 220 22.65 -8.76 6.85
N ASP A 221 22.32 -8.34 5.63
CA ASP A 221 22.90 -7.18 4.98
C ASP A 221 22.24 -5.87 5.41
N SER A 222 21.02 -5.91 5.95
CA SER A 222 20.26 -4.73 6.38
C SER A 222 20.12 -4.57 7.90
N GLY A 223 20.62 -5.52 8.71
CA GLY A 223 20.85 -5.32 10.14
C GLY A 223 19.62 -5.04 11.00
N GLY A 224 18.46 -5.64 10.68
CA GLY A 224 17.21 -5.42 11.43
C GLY A 224 16.49 -4.10 11.09
N GLN A 225 16.70 -3.62 9.86
CA GLN A 225 16.10 -2.38 9.35
C GLN A 225 14.58 -2.34 9.47
N VAL A 226 13.88 -3.44 9.17
CA VAL A 226 12.41 -3.48 9.23
C VAL A 226 11.93 -3.24 10.65
N GLU A 227 12.52 -3.91 11.65
CA GLU A 227 12.19 -3.76 13.05
C GLU A 227 12.46 -2.33 13.54
N ALA A 228 13.60 -1.75 13.14
CA ALA A 228 13.93 -0.36 13.44
C ALA A 228 12.92 0.63 12.83
N ILE A 229 12.45 0.39 11.60
CA ILE A 229 11.39 1.18 10.96
C ILE A 229 10.10 1.11 11.77
N ILE A 230 9.68 -0.10 12.16
CA ILE A 230 8.44 -0.31 12.91
C ILE A 230 8.48 0.37 14.27
N ASP A 231 9.59 0.24 15.01
CA ASP A 231 9.74 0.88 16.31
C ASP A 231 9.72 2.41 16.17
N TRP A 232 10.38 2.93 15.14
CA TRP A 232 10.33 4.37 14.83
C TRP A 232 8.91 4.83 14.47
N LEU A 233 8.14 4.06 13.70
CA LEU A 233 6.76 4.39 13.34
C LEU A 233 5.84 4.43 14.56
N LYS A 234 5.99 3.47 15.49
CA LYS A 234 5.23 3.46 16.75
C LYS A 234 5.48 4.71 17.57
N GLU A 235 6.75 5.09 17.73
CA GLU A 235 7.12 6.31 18.44
C GLU A 235 6.61 7.56 17.70
N LYS A 236 6.80 7.63 16.39
CA LYS A 236 6.44 8.77 15.55
C LYS A 236 4.93 9.04 15.52
N LEU A 237 4.13 7.98 15.45
CA LEU A 237 2.67 8.04 15.31
C LEU A 237 1.93 7.94 16.64
N ASP A 238 2.64 7.78 17.77
CA ASP A 238 2.06 7.46 19.08
C ASP A 238 1.09 6.26 19.00
N ALA A 239 1.56 5.20 18.34
CA ALA A 239 0.76 4.04 18.00
C ALA A 239 1.27 2.79 18.71
N ASP A 240 0.37 2.03 19.33
CA ASP A 240 0.70 0.75 19.97
C ASP A 240 1.07 -0.33 18.94
N LYS A 241 0.51 -0.23 17.72
CA LYS A 241 0.56 -1.27 16.68
C LYS A 241 0.80 -0.63 15.31
N ILE A 242 1.55 -1.37 14.50
CA ILE A 242 1.74 -1.09 13.08
C ILE A 242 1.30 -2.35 12.32
N TYR A 243 0.38 -2.17 11.38
CA TYR A 243 -0.16 -3.25 10.56
C TYR A 243 0.71 -3.42 9.31
N THR A 244 1.04 -4.67 9.01
CA THR A 244 1.88 -5.05 7.88
C THR A 244 1.34 -6.33 7.25
N HIS A 245 1.86 -6.67 6.09
CA HIS A 245 1.81 -8.03 5.55
C HIS A 245 3.21 -8.61 5.47
N ILE A 246 3.31 -9.93 5.64
CA ILE A 246 4.56 -10.67 5.47
C ILE A 246 4.34 -11.82 4.51
N ASP A 247 5.18 -11.89 3.50
CA ASP A 247 5.28 -13.07 2.66
C ASP A 247 5.98 -14.17 3.47
N THR A 248 5.28 -15.27 3.69
CA THR A 248 5.72 -16.31 4.63
C THR A 248 6.97 -17.07 4.17
N ASP A 249 7.32 -17.02 2.88
CA ASP A 249 8.47 -17.73 2.31
C ASP A 249 9.69 -16.82 2.18
N THR A 250 9.52 -15.66 1.54
CA THR A 250 10.58 -14.66 1.35
C THR A 250 10.86 -13.88 2.62
N LYS A 251 9.87 -13.74 3.51
CA LYS A 251 9.88 -12.84 4.67
C LYS A 251 9.96 -11.36 4.31
N ASP A 252 9.52 -11.01 3.11
CA ASP A 252 9.34 -9.64 2.66
C ASP A 252 8.17 -9.00 3.42
N VAL A 253 8.39 -7.78 3.93
CA VAL A 253 7.44 -7.05 4.76
C VAL A 253 6.91 -5.83 4.01
N TRP A 254 5.58 -5.68 4.03
CA TRP A 254 4.84 -4.61 3.40
C TRP A 254 4.09 -3.82 4.46
N LEU A 255 4.31 -2.51 4.52
CA LEU A 255 3.61 -1.61 5.42
C LEU A 255 2.26 -1.22 4.81
N ASN A 256 1.20 -1.41 5.59
CA ASN A 256 -0.14 -0.96 5.24
C ASN A 256 -0.25 0.56 5.41
N LEU A 257 -0.73 1.27 4.38
CA LEU A 257 -0.89 2.73 4.33
C LEU A 257 -2.36 3.17 4.28
N ASP A 258 -3.27 2.40 4.88
CA ASP A 258 -4.67 2.78 5.15
C ASP A 258 -4.77 3.61 6.46
#